data_AF-A0A1Q8Q912-F1
#
_entry.id   AF-A0A1Q8Q912-F1
#
_cell.length_a   1.000
_cell.length_b   1.000
_cell.length_c   1.000
_cell.angle_alpha   90.00
_cell.angle_beta   90.00
_cell.angle_gamma   90.00
#
_symmetry.space_group_name_H-M   'P 1'
#
loop_
_entity.id
_entity.type
_entity.pdbx_description
1 polymer ?
#
loop_
_entity_poly.entity_id
_entity_poly.type
_entity_poly.pdbx_seq_one_letter_code
_entity_poly.pdbx_strand_id
1 'polypeptide(L)'
;MERNKSQKAFCIRPDTMLLKPVDFGNSTLVYESSQEPAFIPEKTSTIVQKSCLRHASTYDGRKKASKQLLGIKSKLPLVIDHVEGIYLFPIASHLKPDCVWIALSHVKSLKKVEKKETEVTFKDGQKVMVHASILVLFSQMHLAIELRKRLKMIDHDGIGKKAERKRWVNGQKKMIITFSDRKEREEETNSKR
;
A
#
# COMPACT_ATOMS: atom_id res chain seq x y z
N MET A 1 8.52 33.97 22.94
CA MET A 1 9.11 32.64 23.18
C MET A 1 7.97 31.67 23.49
N GLU A 2 7.41 31.03 22.47
CA GLU A 2 6.30 30.10 22.65
C GLU A 2 6.73 28.67 22.37
N ARG A 3 6.88 27.92 23.47
CA ARG A 3 6.74 26.48 23.64
C ARG A 3 6.99 25.62 22.39
N ASN A 4 8.20 25.06 22.34
CA ASN A 4 8.51 23.80 21.67
C ASN A 4 7.50 22.72 22.09
N LYS A 5 6.44 22.53 21.29
CA LYS A 5 5.72 21.25 21.29
C LYS A 5 6.68 20.25 20.69
N SER A 6 7.15 19.28 21.47
CA SER A 6 7.82 18.09 20.94
C SER A 6 6.90 17.47 19.88
N GLN A 7 7.19 17.76 18.62
CA GLN A 7 6.42 17.24 17.50
C GLN A 7 6.77 15.76 17.40
N LYS A 8 5.90 14.92 17.99
CA LYS A 8 6.09 13.48 17.99
C LYS A 8 6.17 13.01 16.54
N ALA A 9 7.28 12.40 16.16
CA ALA A 9 7.49 11.91 14.80
C ALA A 9 6.38 10.93 14.42
N PHE A 10 5.79 11.11 13.24
CA PHE A 10 4.72 10.22 12.79
C PHE A 10 5.29 8.85 12.40
N CYS A 11 4.53 7.79 12.66
CA CYS A 11 4.84 6.45 12.18
C CYS A 11 3.58 5.73 11.71
N ILE A 12 3.72 4.97 10.63
CA ILE A 12 2.66 4.14 10.04
C ILE A 12 2.20 3.11 11.07
N ARG A 13 0.88 2.98 11.23
CA ARG A 13 0.17 2.09 12.17
C ARG A 13 -0.85 1.22 11.42
N PRO A 14 -1.48 0.22 12.08
CA PRO A 14 -2.48 -0.63 11.43
C PRO A 14 -3.67 0.12 10.81
N ASP A 15 -4.03 1.29 11.33
CA ASP A 15 -5.09 2.17 10.84
C ASP A 15 -4.67 3.11 9.69
N THR A 16 -3.36 3.24 9.42
CA THR A 16 -2.86 4.08 8.33
C THR A 16 -3.21 3.48 6.96
N MET A 17 -3.95 4.23 6.15
CA MET A 17 -4.45 3.78 4.85
C MET A 17 -3.61 4.29 3.68
N LEU A 18 -3.16 5.55 3.74
CA LEU A 18 -2.48 6.20 2.61
C LEU A 18 -1.55 7.32 3.09
N LEU A 19 -0.39 7.43 2.45
CA LEU A 19 0.54 8.55 2.57
C LEU A 19 0.55 9.32 1.25
N LYS A 20 0.00 10.54 1.25
CA LYS A 20 -0.04 11.41 0.07
C LYS A 20 0.99 12.53 0.23
N PRO A 21 2.03 12.61 -0.60
CA PRO A 21 2.93 13.75 -0.57
C PRO A 21 2.19 15.03 -0.99
N VAL A 22 2.45 16.11 -0.26
CA VAL A 22 1.99 17.47 -0.53
C VAL A 22 3.19 18.43 -0.44
N ASP A 23 3.00 19.71 -0.75
CA ASP A 23 4.07 20.72 -0.72
C ASP A 23 5.32 20.32 -1.50
N PHE A 24 5.12 19.86 -2.75
CA PHE A 24 6.18 19.34 -3.63
C PHE A 24 6.96 18.14 -3.02
N GLY A 25 6.31 17.38 -2.14
CA GLY A 25 6.85 16.19 -1.48
C GLY A 25 7.67 16.49 -0.22
N ASN A 26 7.57 17.71 0.32
CA ASN A 26 8.20 18.06 1.61
C ASN A 26 7.35 17.66 2.81
N SER A 27 6.04 17.58 2.64
CA SER A 27 5.08 17.22 3.68
C SER A 27 4.20 16.06 3.21
N THR A 28 3.46 15.45 4.13
CA THR A 28 2.57 14.32 3.84
C THR A 28 1.20 14.57 4.44
N LEU A 29 0.16 14.39 3.63
CA LEU A 29 -1.20 14.22 4.10
C LEU A 29 -1.45 12.73 4.34
N VAL A 30 -1.68 12.34 5.59
CA VAL A 30 -1.89 10.97 6.03
C VAL A 30 -3.38 10.70 6.18
N TYR A 31 -3.84 9.59 5.61
CA TYR A 31 -5.22 9.12 5.77
C TYR A 31 -5.20 7.93 6.72
N GLU A 32 -5.97 8.02 7.81
CA GLU A 32 -6.17 6.95 8.79
C GLU A 32 -7.65 6.57 8.83
N SER A 33 -7.93 5.31 9.13
CA SER A 33 -9.29 4.78 9.12
C SER A 33 -10.22 5.58 10.05
N SER A 34 -11.40 5.94 9.53
CA SER A 34 -12.45 6.67 10.27
C SER A 34 -12.00 8.02 10.88
N GLN A 35 -10.96 8.64 10.31
CA GLN A 35 -10.41 9.92 10.77
C GLN A 35 -10.21 10.88 9.59
N GLU A 36 -10.30 12.18 9.88
CA GLU A 36 -9.94 13.22 8.92
C GLU A 36 -8.44 13.18 8.58
N PRO A 37 -8.04 13.53 7.34
CA PRO A 37 -6.64 13.47 6.95
C PRO A 37 -5.76 14.40 7.77
N ALA A 38 -4.66 13.87 8.32
CA ALA A 38 -3.73 14.62 9.14
C ALA A 38 -2.55 15.15 8.30
N PHE A 39 -2.21 16.43 8.48
CA PHE A 39 -1.02 17.03 7.90
C PHE A 39 0.22 16.74 8.75
N ILE A 40 1.24 16.15 8.14
CA ILE A 40 2.51 15.83 8.77
C ILE A 40 3.64 16.57 8.03
N PRO A 41 4.45 17.42 8.69
CA PRO A 41 5.54 18.17 8.07
C PRO A 41 6.78 17.29 7.84
N GLU A 42 6.58 16.10 7.27
CA GLU A 42 7.61 15.14 6.94
C GLU A 42 7.35 14.53 5.55
N LYS A 43 8.43 14.20 4.84
CA LYS A 43 8.36 13.51 3.54
C LYS A 43 7.83 12.09 3.72
N THR A 44 7.11 11.59 2.73
CA THR A 44 6.61 10.20 2.72
C THR A 44 7.75 9.18 2.88
N SER A 45 8.89 9.43 2.24
CA SER A 45 10.09 8.60 2.36
C SER A 45 10.65 8.57 3.78
N THR A 46 10.67 9.72 4.48
CA THR A 46 11.10 9.83 5.87
C THR A 46 10.16 9.06 6.79
N ILE A 47 8.84 9.22 6.62
CA ILE A 47 7.81 8.49 7.39
C ILE A 47 7.98 6.97 7.21
N VAL A 48 8.13 6.51 5.97
CA VAL A 48 8.32 5.07 5.66
C VAL A 48 9.60 4.55 6.31
N GLN A 49 10.73 5.27 6.19
CA GLN A 49 12.01 4.85 6.77
C GLN A 49 11.97 4.76 8.30
N LYS A 50 11.43 5.79 8.97
CA LYS A 50 11.24 5.81 10.43
C LYS A 50 10.32 4.68 10.88
N SER A 51 9.23 4.44 10.13
CA SER A 51 8.29 3.37 10.45
C SER A 51 8.94 1.99 10.32
N CYS A 52 9.79 1.76 9.33
CA CYS A 52 10.58 0.52 9.26
C CYS A 52 11.41 0.32 10.53
N LEU A 53 12.16 1.35 10.94
CA LEU A 53 13.03 1.30 12.13
C LEU A 53 12.23 1.06 13.41
N ARG A 54 11.06 1.69 13.54
CA ARG A 54 10.17 1.47 14.69
C ARG A 54 9.69 0.02 14.80
N HIS A 55 9.54 -0.68 13.66
CA HIS A 55 9.26 -2.12 13.63
C HIS A 55 10.56 -2.94 13.47
N ALA A 56 11.63 -2.51 14.16
CA ALA A 56 12.91 -3.21 14.33
C ALA A 56 13.63 -3.65 13.04
N SER A 57 13.50 -2.92 11.92
CA SER A 57 14.26 -3.24 10.71
C SER A 57 14.50 -2.02 9.82
N THR A 58 15.55 -2.04 9.00
CA THR A 58 15.85 -0.91 8.12
C THR A 58 14.99 -0.92 6.87
N TYR A 59 14.74 0.27 6.31
CA TYR A 59 14.09 0.41 5.00
C TYR A 59 14.84 -0.37 3.91
N ASP A 60 16.17 -0.27 3.87
CA ASP A 60 16.98 -0.96 2.87
C ASP A 60 16.96 -2.48 3.04
N GLY A 61 16.92 -2.99 4.28
CA GLY A 61 16.74 -4.41 4.56
C GLY A 61 15.41 -4.94 4.01
N ARG A 62 14.30 -4.25 4.32
CA ARG A 62 12.96 -4.60 3.83
C ARG A 62 12.84 -4.47 2.31
N LYS A 63 13.48 -3.46 1.72
CA LYS A 63 13.56 -3.28 0.26
C LYS A 63 14.36 -4.39 -0.41
N LYS A 64 15.50 -4.79 0.18
CA LYS A 64 16.33 -5.91 -0.31
C LYS A 64 15.55 -7.23 -0.26
N ALA A 65 14.86 -7.50 0.85
CA ALA A 65 14.00 -8.68 0.98
C ALA A 65 12.89 -8.67 -0.09
N SER A 66 12.16 -7.56 -0.23
CA SER A 66 11.08 -7.44 -1.23
C SER A 66 11.60 -7.64 -2.66
N LYS A 67 12.80 -7.14 -2.97
CA LYS A 67 13.49 -7.37 -4.26
C LYS A 67 13.81 -8.85 -4.48
N GLN A 68 14.34 -9.54 -3.48
CA GLN A 68 14.66 -10.97 -3.58
C GLN A 68 13.39 -11.82 -3.75
N LEU A 69 12.34 -11.51 -2.99
CA LEU A 69 11.08 -12.24 -3.05
C LEU A 69 10.34 -12.05 -4.36
N LEU A 70 10.26 -10.81 -4.86
CA LEU A 70 9.48 -10.53 -6.08
C LEU A 70 10.28 -10.64 -7.38
N GLY A 71 11.62 -10.61 -7.31
CA GLY A 71 12.48 -10.61 -8.50
C GLY A 71 12.41 -9.31 -9.34
N ILE A 72 11.88 -8.22 -8.79
CA ILE A 72 11.74 -6.92 -9.48
C ILE A 72 12.66 -5.86 -8.88
N LYS A 73 13.07 -4.86 -9.68
CA LYS A 73 14.05 -3.84 -9.25
C LYS A 73 13.45 -2.49 -8.86
N SER A 74 12.25 -2.16 -9.36
CA SER A 74 11.63 -0.84 -9.22
C SER A 74 10.23 -0.93 -8.65
N LYS A 75 9.77 0.18 -8.02
CA LYS A 75 8.44 0.30 -7.40
C LYS A 75 8.09 -0.88 -6.48
N LEU A 76 9.05 -1.25 -5.64
CA LEU A 76 8.88 -2.40 -4.75
C LEU A 76 7.82 -2.10 -3.68
N PRO A 77 6.80 -2.95 -3.49
CA PRO A 77 6.04 -2.91 -2.25
C PRO A 77 6.95 -3.21 -1.05
N LEU A 78 6.54 -2.77 0.13
CA LEU A 78 7.27 -2.96 1.37
C LEU A 78 6.34 -3.50 2.45
N VAL A 79 6.85 -4.47 3.21
CA VAL A 79 6.26 -4.85 4.50
C VAL A 79 6.79 -3.91 5.57
N ILE A 80 5.92 -3.15 6.22
CA ILE A 80 6.27 -2.27 7.35
C ILE A 80 6.24 -3.07 8.64
N ASP A 81 5.17 -3.83 8.83
CA ASP A 81 5.02 -4.81 9.90
C ASP A 81 4.37 -6.07 9.35
N HIS A 82 4.99 -7.22 9.58
CA HIS A 82 4.49 -8.50 9.13
C HIS A 82 3.49 -9.10 10.12
N VAL A 83 3.62 -8.79 11.41
CA VAL A 83 2.74 -9.26 12.48
C VAL A 83 1.36 -8.62 12.32
N GLU A 84 1.34 -7.28 12.24
CA GLU A 84 0.13 -6.49 12.01
C GLU A 84 -0.34 -6.50 10.54
N GLY A 85 0.41 -7.16 9.64
CA GLY A 85 0.04 -7.28 8.23
C GLY A 85 0.02 -5.95 7.46
N ILE A 86 0.88 -5.00 7.83
CA ILE A 86 1.01 -3.68 7.19
C ILE A 86 1.92 -3.79 5.96
N TYR A 87 1.30 -3.92 4.79
CA TYR A 87 1.98 -3.90 3.49
C TYR A 87 1.64 -2.63 2.74
N LEU A 88 2.67 -1.85 2.37
CA LEU A 88 2.51 -0.67 1.54
C LEU A 88 2.96 -0.95 0.11
N PHE A 89 2.28 -0.36 -0.87
CA PHE A 89 2.75 -0.32 -2.25
C PHE A 89 2.80 1.11 -2.78
N PRO A 90 3.85 1.44 -3.56
CA PRO A 90 3.96 2.74 -4.19
C PRO A 90 3.17 2.78 -5.49
N ILE A 91 2.67 3.95 -5.91
CA ILE A 91 2.13 4.13 -7.28
C ILE A 91 3.18 4.67 -8.26
N ALA A 92 4.23 5.33 -7.74
CA ALA A 92 5.35 5.89 -8.48
C ALA A 92 6.68 5.25 -8.06
N SER A 93 7.80 5.76 -8.55
CA SER A 93 9.11 5.34 -8.04
C SER A 93 9.33 5.91 -6.64
N HIS A 94 9.91 5.11 -5.74
CA HIS A 94 10.30 5.53 -4.38
C HIS A 94 11.24 6.73 -4.34
N LEU A 95 11.95 6.97 -5.43
CA LEU A 95 12.90 8.08 -5.58
C LEU A 95 12.20 9.39 -5.92
N LYS A 96 10.92 9.35 -6.32
CA LYS A 96 10.19 10.56 -6.65
C LYS A 96 9.57 11.17 -5.38
N PRO A 97 9.64 12.50 -5.21
CA PRO A 97 9.05 13.18 -4.07
C PRO A 97 7.51 13.11 -4.06
N ASP A 98 6.88 12.88 -5.23
CA ASP A 98 5.43 12.74 -5.41
C ASP A 98 4.91 11.30 -5.21
N CYS A 99 5.72 10.39 -4.66
CA CYS A 99 5.33 9.00 -4.47
C CYS A 99 4.26 8.83 -3.38
N VAL A 100 3.04 8.48 -3.80
CA VAL A 100 1.97 8.03 -2.90
C VAL A 100 2.20 6.57 -2.51
N TRP A 101 2.00 6.27 -1.23
CA TRP A 101 2.00 4.91 -0.69
C TRP A 101 0.60 4.54 -0.20
N ILE A 102 0.17 3.32 -0.51
CA ILE A 102 -1.16 2.82 -0.18
C ILE A 102 -1.01 1.53 0.62
N ALA A 103 -1.74 1.43 1.73
CA ALA A 103 -1.80 0.22 2.54
C ALA A 103 -2.75 -0.81 1.92
N LEU A 104 -2.21 -2.00 1.64
CA LEU A 104 -2.92 -3.08 0.95
C LEU A 104 -4.18 -3.53 1.69
N SER A 105 -4.13 -3.61 3.03
CA SER A 105 -5.22 -4.11 3.87
C SER A 105 -6.48 -3.24 3.81
N HIS A 106 -6.34 -1.96 3.46
CA HIS A 106 -7.41 -0.98 3.51
C HIS A 106 -8.10 -0.74 2.16
N VAL A 107 -7.53 -1.21 1.05
CA VAL A 107 -8.12 -1.01 -0.28
C VAL A 107 -9.39 -1.86 -0.43
N LYS A 108 -10.53 -1.22 -0.71
CA LYS A 108 -11.82 -1.88 -0.99
C LYS A 108 -12.08 -2.02 -2.49
N SER A 109 -11.87 -0.94 -3.25
CA SER A 109 -12.07 -0.93 -4.69
C SER A 109 -11.24 0.14 -5.38
N LEU A 110 -10.96 -0.08 -6.67
CA LEU A 110 -10.32 0.89 -7.56
C LEU A 110 -11.27 1.23 -8.70
N LYS A 111 -11.47 2.53 -8.96
CA LYS A 111 -12.31 3.02 -10.04
C LYS A 111 -11.52 3.96 -10.95
N LYS A 112 -11.48 3.64 -12.24
CA LYS A 112 -10.87 4.53 -13.25
C LYS A 112 -11.75 5.76 -13.41
N VAL A 113 -11.15 6.94 -13.26
CA VAL A 113 -11.81 8.23 -13.53
C VAL A 113 -11.35 8.75 -14.89
N GLU A 114 -10.03 8.85 -15.08
CA GLU A 114 -9.43 9.27 -16.36
C GLU A 114 -8.30 8.34 -16.81
N LYS A 115 -7.55 8.73 -17.86
CA LYS A 115 -6.41 7.95 -18.37
C LYS A 115 -5.29 7.79 -17.33
N LYS A 116 -5.03 8.84 -16.55
CA LYS A 116 -3.98 8.89 -15.52
C LYS A 116 -4.52 9.16 -14.12
N GLU A 117 -5.83 9.04 -13.93
CA GLU A 117 -6.47 9.29 -12.63
C GLU A 117 -7.35 8.12 -12.22
N THR A 118 -7.19 7.73 -10.95
CA THR A 118 -7.92 6.62 -10.34
C THR A 118 -8.41 7.04 -8.97
N GLU A 119 -9.66 6.72 -8.68
CA GLU A 119 -10.24 6.81 -7.35
C GLU A 119 -9.94 5.51 -6.59
N VAL A 120 -9.34 5.64 -5.41
CA VAL A 120 -9.15 4.56 -4.45
C VAL A 120 -10.24 4.68 -3.40
N THR A 121 -11.06 3.65 -3.24
CA THR A 121 -12.03 3.55 -2.14
C THR A 121 -11.47 2.64 -1.07
N PHE A 122 -11.47 3.12 0.17
CA PHE A 122 -11.02 2.37 1.34
C PHE A 122 -12.17 1.63 2.03
N LYS A 123 -11.84 0.68 2.91
CA LYS A 123 -12.82 -0.16 3.62
C LYS A 123 -13.76 0.65 4.50
N ASP A 124 -13.31 1.76 5.06
CA ASP A 124 -14.10 2.70 5.85
C ASP A 124 -14.98 3.65 5.01
N GLY A 125 -14.95 3.52 3.68
CA GLY A 125 -15.74 4.33 2.75
C GLY A 125 -15.05 5.61 2.29
N GLN A 126 -13.90 6.00 2.86
CA GLN A 126 -13.13 7.14 2.38
C GLN A 126 -12.67 6.92 0.94
N LYS A 127 -12.61 8.01 0.17
CA LYS A 127 -12.22 8.00 -1.25
C LYS A 127 -11.11 9.00 -1.49
N VAL A 128 -10.06 8.55 -2.18
CA VAL A 128 -8.91 9.40 -2.51
C VAL A 128 -8.59 9.30 -3.99
N MET A 129 -8.49 10.46 -4.63
CA MET A 129 -8.00 10.60 -6.00
C MET A 129 -6.48 10.54 -6.04
N VAL A 130 -5.95 9.69 -6.90
CA VAL A 130 -4.50 9.57 -7.17
C VAL A 130 -4.17 9.74 -8.64
N HIS A 131 -3.04 10.40 -8.91
CA HIS A 131 -2.55 10.63 -10.27
C HIS A 131 -1.75 9.43 -10.79
N ALA A 132 -2.44 8.30 -10.95
CA ALA A 132 -1.94 7.15 -11.69
C ALA A 132 -3.08 6.42 -12.39
N SER A 133 -2.77 5.72 -13.49
CA SER A 133 -3.76 4.89 -14.17
C SER A 133 -4.15 3.67 -13.34
N ILE A 134 -5.38 3.19 -13.52
CA ILE A 134 -5.88 2.01 -12.79
C ILE A 134 -4.98 0.78 -12.98
N LEU A 135 -4.36 0.64 -14.16
CA LEU A 135 -3.42 -0.44 -14.46
C LEU A 135 -2.16 -0.38 -13.60
N VAL A 136 -1.65 0.83 -13.32
CA VAL A 136 -0.52 1.02 -12.41
C VAL A 136 -0.91 0.57 -11.01
N LEU A 137 -2.04 1.05 -10.47
CA LEU A 137 -2.48 0.67 -9.13
C LEU A 137 -2.70 -0.84 -9.03
N PHE A 138 -3.40 -1.45 -9.99
CA PHE A 138 -3.67 -2.88 -9.99
C PHE A 138 -2.38 -3.70 -10.01
N SER A 139 -1.40 -3.30 -10.83
CA SER A 139 -0.10 -3.97 -10.89
C SER A 139 0.65 -3.88 -9.56
N GLN A 140 0.66 -2.70 -8.91
CA GLN A 140 1.38 -2.48 -7.66
C GLN A 140 0.71 -3.17 -6.48
N MET A 141 -0.62 -3.17 -6.44
CA MET A 141 -1.41 -3.92 -5.47
C MET A 141 -1.18 -5.43 -5.63
N HIS A 142 -1.17 -5.96 -6.86
CA HIS A 142 -0.86 -7.37 -7.10
C HIS A 142 0.55 -7.74 -6.63
N LEU A 143 1.55 -6.88 -6.83
CA LEU A 143 2.89 -7.09 -6.30
C LEU A 143 2.90 -7.14 -4.76
N ALA A 144 2.10 -6.32 -4.09
CA ALA A 144 1.98 -6.34 -2.63
C ALA A 144 1.31 -7.62 -2.13
N ILE A 145 0.26 -8.09 -2.80
CA ILE A 145 -0.40 -9.37 -2.52
C ILE A 145 0.60 -10.52 -2.67
N GLU A 146 1.38 -10.52 -3.75
CA GLU A 146 2.38 -11.54 -4.00
C GLU A 146 3.51 -11.50 -2.96
N LEU A 147 3.95 -10.31 -2.53
CA LEU A 147 4.93 -10.15 -1.45
C LEU A 147 4.41 -10.76 -0.15
N ARG A 148 3.17 -10.43 0.24
CA ARG A 148 2.50 -10.99 1.43
C ARG A 148 2.42 -12.50 1.36
N LYS A 149 2.04 -13.06 0.22
CA LYS A 149 1.95 -14.52 0.00
C LYS A 149 3.30 -15.20 0.18
N ARG A 150 4.37 -14.66 -0.42
CA ARG A 150 5.72 -15.23 -0.35
C ARG A 150 6.32 -15.19 1.05
N LEU A 151 6.07 -14.13 1.82
CA LEU A 151 6.51 -14.04 3.20
C LEU A 151 5.87 -15.12 4.06
N LYS A 152 4.55 -15.33 3.93
CA LYS A 152 3.84 -16.40 4.65
C LYS A 152 4.35 -17.80 4.31
N MET A 153 4.78 -18.03 3.06
CA MET A 153 5.38 -19.30 2.66
C MET A 153 6.76 -19.52 3.28
N ILE A 154 7.52 -18.46 3.55
CA ILE A 154 8.83 -18.57 4.19
C ILE A 154 8.70 -18.90 5.67
N ASP A 155 7.72 -18.33 6.36
CA ASP A 155 7.43 -18.65 7.76
C ASP A 155 7.11 -20.14 7.95
N HIS A 156 6.57 -20.81 6.91
CA HIS A 156 6.23 -22.23 6.98
C HIS A 156 7.30 -23.18 6.38
N ASP A 157 7.99 -22.83 5.29
CA ASP A 157 8.71 -23.84 4.49
C ASP A 157 10.19 -23.57 4.17
N GLY A 158 10.75 -22.39 4.43
CA GLY A 158 12.16 -22.12 4.08
C GLY A 158 12.47 -22.16 2.57
N ILE A 159 12.91 -21.02 2.01
CA ILE A 159 13.43 -20.85 0.63
C ILE A 159 12.34 -20.84 -0.47
N GLY A 160 11.94 -19.62 -0.86
CA GLY A 160 10.93 -19.36 -1.89
C GLY A 160 11.40 -19.55 -3.34
N LYS A 161 10.54 -20.18 -4.17
CA LYS A 161 10.67 -20.27 -5.63
C LYS A 161 10.38 -18.91 -6.33
N LYS A 162 11.04 -18.65 -7.46
CA LYS A 162 10.95 -17.41 -8.28
C LYS A 162 9.51 -17.03 -8.66
N ALA A 163 9.20 -15.73 -8.69
CA ALA A 163 7.95 -15.20 -9.21
C ALA A 163 8.02 -15.02 -10.72
N GLU A 164 7.08 -15.59 -11.46
CA GLU A 164 6.83 -15.20 -12.84
C GLU A 164 5.85 -14.04 -12.91
N ARG A 165 6.22 -13.02 -13.68
CA ARG A 165 5.40 -11.83 -13.91
C ARG A 165 4.34 -12.18 -14.97
N LYS A 166 3.14 -12.57 -14.53
CA LYS A 166 2.02 -12.82 -15.46
C LYS A 166 1.61 -11.52 -16.17
N ARG A 167 1.75 -11.49 -17.51
CA ARG A 167 1.20 -10.44 -18.40
C ARG A 167 -0.23 -10.83 -18.77
N TRP A 168 -1.23 -10.24 -18.13
CA TRP A 168 -2.62 -10.29 -18.60
C TRP A 168 -3.22 -8.89 -18.62
N VAL A 169 -3.40 -8.34 -19.83
CA VAL A 169 -4.62 -7.60 -20.19
C VAL A 169 -4.78 -7.66 -21.71
N ASN A 170 -5.60 -8.58 -22.20
CA ASN A 170 -6.35 -8.41 -23.44
C ASN A 170 -7.80 -8.13 -23.05
N GLY A 171 -8.42 -7.19 -23.77
CA GLY A 171 -9.38 -6.25 -23.22
C GLY A 171 -10.65 -6.81 -22.57
N GLN A 172 -11.18 -6.05 -21.61
CA GLN A 172 -12.60 -6.05 -21.26
C GLN A 172 -13.06 -4.62 -20.90
N LYS A 173 -14.19 -4.24 -21.50
CA LYS A 173 -14.91 -2.95 -21.37
C LYS A 173 -15.45 -2.78 -19.93
N LYS A 174 -15.39 -1.54 -19.41
CA LYS A 174 -15.99 -1.04 -18.15
C LYS A 174 -15.88 -2.00 -16.94
N MET A 175 -14.88 -1.80 -16.08
CA MET A 175 -14.74 -2.57 -14.83
C MET A 175 -14.57 -1.65 -13.62
N ILE A 176 -15.56 -1.66 -12.72
CA ILE A 176 -15.36 -1.40 -11.30
C ILE A 176 -14.85 -2.73 -10.72
N ILE A 177 -13.71 -2.71 -10.05
CA ILE A 177 -13.17 -3.91 -9.39
C ILE A 177 -13.40 -3.76 -7.88
N THR A 178 -14.34 -4.53 -7.37
CA THR A 178 -14.68 -4.62 -5.95
C THR A 178 -14.02 -5.87 -5.37
N PHE A 179 -13.31 -5.74 -4.26
CA PHE A 179 -12.69 -6.87 -3.57
C PHE A 179 -13.49 -7.17 -2.31
N SER A 180 -14.35 -8.19 -2.34
CA SER A 180 -14.99 -8.72 -1.12
C SER A 180 -14.06 -9.71 -0.43
N ASP A 181 -13.99 -9.64 0.90
CA ASP A 181 -13.23 -10.57 1.73
C ASP A 181 -13.80 -11.99 1.58
N ARG A 182 -12.93 -13.00 1.50
CA ARG A 182 -13.27 -14.40 1.17
C ARG A 182 -14.35 -15.02 2.08
N LYS A 183 -14.57 -14.47 3.29
CA LYS A 183 -15.57 -14.93 4.26
C LYS A 183 -17.02 -14.63 3.85
N GLU A 184 -17.29 -13.52 3.16
CA GLU A 184 -18.67 -13.15 2.79
C GLU A 184 -19.27 -14.05 1.70
N ARG A 185 -18.44 -14.82 1.00
CA ARG A 185 -18.89 -15.73 -0.07
C ARG A 185 -19.35 -17.10 0.43
N GLU A 186 -18.95 -17.47 1.66
CA GLU A 186 -19.33 -18.73 2.30
C GLU A 186 -20.67 -18.61 3.06
N GLU A 187 -21.02 -17.41 3.53
CA GLU A 187 -22.32 -17.15 4.20
C GLU A 187 -23.48 -17.01 3.19
N GLU A 188 -23.26 -16.39 2.03
CA GLU A 188 -24.28 -16.32 0.96
C GLU A 188 -24.59 -17.67 0.30
N THR A 189 -23.66 -18.63 0.34
CA THR A 189 -23.89 -20.00 -0.16
C THR A 189 -24.63 -20.87 0.85
N ASN A 190 -24.54 -20.57 2.15
CA ASN A 190 -25.26 -21.30 3.20
C ASN A 190 -26.65 -20.72 3.52
N SER A 191 -26.95 -19.46 3.17
CA SER A 191 -28.31 -18.89 3.30
C SER A 191 -29.27 -19.32 2.18
N LYS A 192 -28.76 -19.93 1.10
CA LYS A 192 -29.54 -20.39 -0.07
C LYS A 192 -29.69 -21.92 -0.15
N ARG A 193 -29.47 -22.63 0.97
CA ARG A 193 -29.75 -24.06 1.11
C ARG A 193 -30.84 -24.30 2.12
#